data_AF-A0A0A1VVZ4-F1
#
_entry.id   AF-A0A0A1VVZ4-F1
#
_cell.length_a   1.000
_cell.length_b   1.000
_cell.length_c   1.000
_cell.angle_alpha   90.00
_cell.angle_beta   90.00
_cell.angle_gamma   90.00
#
_symmetry.space_group_name_H-M   'P 1'
#
loop_
_entity.id
_entity.type
_entity.pdbx_description
1 polymer ?
#
loop_
_entity_poly.entity_id
_entity_poly.type
_entity_poly.pdbx_seq_one_letter_code
_entity_poly.pdbx_strand_id
1 'polypeptide(L)' 'MLDNLIDEIGENENNPLASLMEILGILIKNYEQENVPEL' A
#
# COMPACT_ATOMS: atom_id res chain seq x y z
N MET A 1 -11.49 -7.27 -6.62
CA MET A 1 -11.29 -6.27 -7.71
C MET A 1 -10.20 -5.29 -7.32
N LEU A 2 -10.28 -4.64 -6.15
CA LEU A 2 -9.19 -3.82 -5.63
C LEU A 2 -7.98 -4.69 -5.24
N ASP A 3 -8.19 -5.84 -4.60
CA ASP A 3 -7.11 -6.76 -4.22
C ASP A 3 -6.27 -7.20 -5.42
N ASN A 4 -6.92 -7.63 -6.52
CA ASN A 4 -6.20 -7.99 -7.75
C ASN A 4 -5.36 -6.85 -8.34
N LEU A 5 -5.82 -5.60 -8.19
CA LEU A 5 -5.07 -4.42 -8.66
C LEU A 5 -3.87 -4.15 -7.73
N ILE A 6 -4.04 -4.34 -6.43
CA ILE A 6 -2.95 -4.24 -5.44
C ILE A 6 -1.89 -5.31 -5.73
N ASP A 7 -2.31 -6.55 -5.98
CA ASP A 7 -1.41 -7.65 -6.34
C ASP A 7 -0.65 -7.34 -7.64
N GLU A 8 -1.35 -6.89 -8.69
CA GLU A 8 -0.72 -6.54 -9.99
C GLU A 8 0.28 -5.38 -9.88
N ILE A 9 0.00 -4.37 -9.05
CA ILE A 9 0.90 -3.24 -8.83
C ILE A 9 2.10 -3.66 -7.94
N GLY A 10 1.86 -4.49 -6.92
CA GLY A 10 2.91 -4.97 -6.01
C GLY A 10 3.89 -5.95 -6.65
N GLU A 11 3.41 -6.77 -7.59
CA GLU A 11 4.23 -7.75 -8.32
C GLU A 11 4.99 -7.15 -9.51
N ASN A 12 4.66 -5.92 -9.93
CA ASN A 12 5.29 -5.26 -11.07
C ASN A 12 5.81 -3.85 -10.72
N GLU A 13 7.10 -3.77 -10.41
CA GLU A 13 7.79 -2.49 -10.09
C GLU A 13 7.77 -1.47 -11.24
N ASN A 14 7.57 -1.89 -12.50
CA ASN A 14 7.45 -1.00 -13.65
C ASN A 14 6.00 -0.52 -13.88
N ASN A 15 5.06 -0.92 -13.02
CA ASN A 15 3.68 -0.48 -13.12
C ASN A 15 3.60 1.04 -12.92
N PRO A 16 2.87 1.79 -13.78
CA PRO A 16 2.71 3.23 -13.63
C PRO A 16 2.19 3.69 -12.25
N LEU A 17 1.53 2.79 -11.51
CA LEU A 17 0.97 3.05 -10.18
C LEU A 17 1.84 2.51 -9.03
N ALA A 18 3.00 1.90 -9.31
CA ALA A 18 3.88 1.34 -8.28
C ALA A 18 4.31 2.39 -7.25
N SER A 19 4.69 3.59 -7.71
CA SER A 19 5.05 4.71 -6.83
C SER A 19 3.88 5.20 -5.96
N LEU A 20 2.65 5.08 -6.45
CA LEU A 20 1.47 5.40 -5.66
C LEU A 20 1.21 4.34 -4.57
N MET A 21 1.39 3.07 -4.89
CA MET A 21 1.28 1.98 -3.91
C MET A 21 2.32 2.09 -2.80
N GLU A 22 3.54 2.51 -3.12
CA GLU A 22 4.58 2.78 -2.13
C GLU A 22 4.16 3.89 -1.16
N ILE A 23 3.65 5.01 -1.68
CA ILE A 23 3.14 6.11 -0.85
C ILE A 23 1.93 5.66 -0.01
N LEU A 24 0.99 4.92 -0.60
CA LEU A 24 -0.17 4.38 0.12
C LEU A 24 0.25 3.47 1.28
N GLY A 25 1.26 2.62 1.08
CA GLY A 25 1.81 1.76 2.15
C GLY A 25 2.38 2.56 3.31
N ILE A 26 3.07 3.67 3.04
CA ILE A 26 3.57 4.59 4.07
C ILE A 26 2.40 5.23 4.83
N LEU A 27 1.36 5.69 4.12
CA LEU A 27 0.20 6.32 4.75
C LEU A 27 -0.59 5.34 5.63
N ILE A 28 -0.78 4.12 5.18
CA ILE A 28 -1.44 3.05 5.95
C ILE A 28 -0.65 2.78 7.22
N LYS A 29 0.67 2.59 7.10
CA LYS A 29 1.54 2.33 8.25
C LYS A 29 1.47 3.46 9.28
N ASN A 30 1.54 4.72 8.85
CA ASN A 30 1.46 5.87 9.75
C ASN A 30 0.09 5.90 10.45
N TYR A 31 -0.99 5.67 9.71
CA TYR A 31 -2.33 5.60 10.28
C TYR A 31 -2.45 4.50 11.34
N GLU A 32 -1.95 3.30 11.05
CA GLU A 32 -1.94 2.18 11.99
C GLU A 32 -1.17 2.52 13.26
N GLN A 33 0.04 3.09 13.12
CA GLN A 33 0.86 3.50 14.27
C GLN A 33 0.17 4.53 15.18
N GLU A 34 -0.61 5.45 14.59
CA GLU A 34 -1.29 6.51 15.33
C GLU A 34 -2.65 6.08 15.92
N ASN A 35 -3.35 5.15 15.25
CA ASN A 35 -4.77 4.90 15.53
C ASN A 35 -5.06 3.46 15.97
N VAL A 36 -4.14 2.52 15.76
CA VAL A 36 -4.28 1.11 16.13
C VAL A 36 -3.19 0.77 17.14
N PRO A 37 -3.50 0.74 18.44
CA PRO A 37 -2.53 0.32 19.45
C PRO A 37 -2.05 -1.10 19.16
N GLU A 38 -0.74 -1.32 19.12
CA GLU A 38 -0.19 -2.68 19.09
C GLU A 38 -0.66 -3.44 20.34
N LEU A 39 -1.33 -4.58 20.13
CA LEU A 39 -1.87 -5.46 21.17
C LEU A 39 -0.77 -6.26 21.88
#